data_AF-A0A7R9G6X2-F1
#
_entry.id   AF-A0A7R9G6X2-F1
#
_cell.length_a   1.000
_cell.length_b   1.000
_cell.length_c   1.000
_cell.angle_alpha   90.00
_cell.angle_beta   90.00
_cell.angle_gamma   90.00
#
_symmetry.space_group_name_H-M   'P 1'
#
loop_
_entity.id
_entity.type
_entity.pdbx_description
1 polymer ?
#
loop_
_entity_poly.entity_id
_entity_poly.type
_entity_poly.pdbx_seq_one_letter_code
_entity_poly.pdbx_strand_id
1 'polypeptide(L)'
;IDGEDQNLLLPFVDYLKSPPPYLPLAVPEDLVPRLSKFHGFPFIWWIGQILKYLLQPQETTQKLIAEAANKLDFRKPIVGQKDNTLNAKSPFCYRVHIRRTDKINREAEFHSVEEYMQPVEEFYNTLEMRGKTKRIYLATDDPEVFKEIKTKYPKYEVIGSPEMAKYTTLESRYSDESLSGILLDIHFLSRSDYIVCTFSSQVGRLAYEIMQAYNVDASERYFSLDDVYYYGGQTHHYYEAVYPHKSNGDGEIDLNVDDVLNINKHYFNGSSKVKNIRTGQEGLVPSFKIQEKTESVLFPTYP
;
A
#
# COMPACT_ATOMS: atom_id res chain seq x y z
N ILE A 1 -16.83 -28.95 -5.58
CA ILE A 1 -16.93 -29.07 -4.11
C ILE A 1 -18.40 -29.31 -3.87
N ASP A 2 -18.75 -30.58 -3.65
CA ASP A 2 -20.13 -30.94 -3.29
C ASP A 2 -20.31 -30.51 -1.82
N GLY A 3 -21.36 -29.76 -1.52
CA GLY A 3 -21.51 -29.02 -0.24
C GLY A 3 -21.71 -29.86 1.02
N GLU A 4 -21.19 -31.09 1.06
CA GLU A 4 -21.36 -32.07 2.14
C GLU A 4 -20.11 -32.21 3.04
N ASP A 5 -18.94 -31.70 2.60
CA ASP A 5 -17.71 -31.79 3.37
C ASP A 5 -17.70 -30.78 4.53
N GLN A 6 -17.62 -31.29 5.77
CA GLN A 6 -17.53 -30.46 6.98
C GLN A 6 -16.20 -29.69 7.10
N ASN A 7 -15.11 -30.25 6.57
CA ASN A 7 -13.77 -29.67 6.63
C ASN A 7 -13.14 -29.67 5.24
N LEU A 8 -12.64 -28.52 4.82
CA LEU A 8 -11.97 -28.36 3.53
C LEU A 8 -10.54 -27.89 3.76
N LEU A 9 -9.59 -28.52 3.07
CA LEU A 9 -8.20 -28.08 3.02
C LEU A 9 -8.02 -27.15 1.82
N LEU A 10 -7.75 -25.88 2.08
CA LEU A 10 -7.51 -24.89 1.04
C LEU A 10 -6.01 -24.81 0.69
N PRO A 11 -5.60 -25.15 -0.55
CA PRO A 11 -4.20 -25.02 -0.95
C PRO A 11 -3.84 -23.55 -1.25
N PHE A 12 -2.56 -23.28 -1.52
CA PHE A 12 -2.17 -21.97 -2.03
C PHE A 12 -2.89 -21.63 -3.33
N VAL A 13 -3.10 -20.34 -3.56
CA VAL A 13 -3.88 -19.82 -4.69
C VAL A 13 -3.38 -20.32 -6.05
N ASP A 14 -2.05 -20.49 -6.20
CA ASP A 14 -1.41 -20.98 -7.42
C ASP A 14 -1.80 -22.43 -7.78
N TYR A 15 -2.30 -23.20 -6.80
CA TYR A 15 -2.73 -24.58 -6.97
C TYR A 15 -4.26 -24.75 -7.03
N LEU A 16 -5.03 -23.66 -7.00
CA LEU A 16 -6.48 -23.71 -7.14
C LEU A 16 -6.89 -23.94 -8.60
N LYS A 17 -7.51 -25.09 -8.89
CA LYS A 17 -8.01 -25.43 -10.24
C LYS A 17 -9.26 -24.64 -10.64
N SER A 18 -10.13 -24.37 -9.67
CA SER A 18 -11.38 -23.64 -9.85
C SER A 18 -11.47 -22.59 -8.76
N PRO A 19 -10.91 -21.38 -9.00
CA PRO A 19 -10.92 -20.31 -8.01
C PRO A 19 -12.36 -19.92 -7.65
N PRO A 20 -12.70 -19.80 -6.35
CA PRO A 20 -14.00 -19.31 -5.93
C PRO A 20 -14.17 -17.82 -6.30
N PRO A 21 -15.41 -17.30 -6.30
CA PRO A 21 -15.65 -15.89 -6.62
C PRO A 21 -15.14 -14.93 -5.53
N TYR A 22 -14.87 -15.42 -4.32
CA TYR A 22 -14.47 -14.63 -3.16
C TYR A 22 -12.97 -14.23 -3.16
N LEU A 23 -12.41 -13.98 -4.33
CA LEU A 23 -11.02 -13.56 -4.49
C LEU A 23 -10.91 -12.05 -4.68
N PRO A 24 -9.81 -11.43 -4.22
CA PRO A 24 -9.39 -10.11 -4.66
C PRO A 24 -9.52 -9.94 -6.17
N LEU A 25 -9.94 -8.80 -6.73
CA LEU A 25 -10.29 -7.53 -6.07
C LEU A 25 -11.78 -7.42 -5.70
N ALA A 26 -12.50 -8.54 -5.55
CA ALA A 26 -13.93 -8.51 -5.28
C ALA A 26 -14.28 -7.99 -3.87
N VAL A 27 -15.38 -7.26 -3.78
CA VAL A 27 -15.93 -6.70 -2.54
C VAL A 27 -17.33 -7.28 -2.27
N PRO A 28 -17.75 -7.46 -1.01
CA PRO A 28 -19.13 -7.79 -0.68
C PRO A 28 -20.13 -6.79 -1.29
N GLU A 29 -21.04 -7.30 -2.12
CA GLU A 29 -21.99 -6.50 -2.90
C GLU A 29 -22.87 -5.58 -2.04
N ASP A 30 -23.28 -6.05 -0.86
CA ASP A 30 -24.07 -5.28 0.10
C ASP A 30 -23.31 -4.07 0.69
N LEU A 31 -21.97 -4.13 0.71
CA LEU A 31 -21.12 -3.07 1.24
C LEU A 31 -20.73 -2.03 0.18
N VAL A 32 -20.71 -2.40 -1.10
CA VAL A 32 -20.25 -1.51 -2.19
C VAL A 32 -20.94 -0.14 -2.20
N PRO A 33 -22.29 -0.02 -2.13
CA PRO A 33 -22.97 1.27 -2.13
C PRO A 33 -22.59 2.20 -0.96
N ARG A 34 -22.06 1.64 0.13
CA ARG A 34 -21.58 2.39 1.28
C ARG A 34 -20.09 2.72 1.15
N LEU A 35 -19.27 1.74 0.78
CA LEU A 35 -17.82 1.88 0.66
C LEU A 35 -17.45 2.90 -0.41
N SER A 36 -18.06 2.85 -1.59
CA SER A 36 -17.78 3.77 -2.70
C SER A 36 -18.12 5.23 -2.39
N LYS A 37 -18.83 5.52 -1.28
CA LYS A 37 -19.13 6.89 -0.85
C LYS A 37 -18.02 7.54 -0.05
N PHE A 38 -17.13 6.76 0.57
CA PHE A 38 -16.12 7.29 1.49
C PHE A 38 -14.72 6.75 1.27
N HIS A 39 -14.52 5.74 0.41
CA HIS A 39 -13.21 5.15 0.18
C HIS A 39 -12.92 5.06 -1.32
N GLY A 40 -11.81 5.65 -1.76
CA GLY A 40 -11.44 5.67 -3.19
C GLY A 40 -11.13 4.29 -3.79
N PHE A 41 -10.75 3.32 -2.96
CA PHE A 41 -10.50 1.94 -3.39
C PHE A 41 -11.19 0.91 -2.46
N PRO A 42 -12.48 0.59 -2.65
CA PRO A 42 -13.28 -0.24 -1.73
C PRO A 42 -12.68 -1.60 -1.39
N PHE A 43 -12.00 -2.23 -2.34
CA PHE A 43 -11.39 -3.54 -2.13
C PHE A 43 -10.26 -3.51 -1.09
N ILE A 44 -9.40 -2.51 -1.12
CA ILE A 44 -8.28 -2.45 -0.17
C ILE A 44 -8.80 -2.19 1.24
N TRP A 45 -9.88 -1.43 1.38
CA TRP A 45 -10.58 -1.30 2.66
C TRP A 45 -11.06 -2.66 3.19
N TRP A 46 -11.65 -3.48 2.31
CA TRP A 46 -12.12 -4.82 2.65
C TRP A 46 -10.98 -5.73 3.15
N ILE A 47 -9.86 -5.76 2.44
CA ILE A 47 -8.64 -6.46 2.89
C ILE A 47 -8.13 -5.90 4.22
N GLY A 48 -8.14 -4.58 4.39
CA GLY A 48 -7.75 -3.92 5.63
C GLY A 48 -8.55 -4.43 6.84
N GLN A 49 -9.85 -4.69 6.70
CA GLN A 49 -10.67 -5.25 7.78
C GLN A 49 -10.27 -6.69 8.12
N ILE A 50 -9.99 -7.52 7.11
CA ILE A 50 -9.52 -8.89 7.30
C ILE A 50 -8.18 -8.88 8.05
N LEU A 51 -7.23 -8.07 7.60
CA LEU A 51 -5.91 -7.96 8.23
C LEU A 51 -5.99 -7.41 9.64
N LYS A 52 -6.87 -6.44 9.90
CA LYS A 52 -7.11 -5.91 11.25
C LYS A 52 -7.56 -7.00 12.22
N TYR A 53 -8.37 -7.97 11.75
CA TYR A 53 -8.77 -9.11 12.56
C TYR A 53 -7.63 -10.12 12.74
N LEU A 54 -6.94 -10.48 11.65
CA LEU A 54 -5.85 -11.48 11.70
C LEU A 54 -4.65 -11.02 12.53
N LEU A 55 -4.30 -9.73 12.45
CA LEU A 55 -3.08 -9.17 13.04
C LEU A 55 -3.32 -8.54 14.42
N GLN A 56 -4.30 -9.04 15.17
CA GLN A 56 -4.51 -8.62 16.56
C GLN A 56 -3.30 -9.04 17.41
N PRO A 57 -2.53 -8.08 17.95
CA PRO A 57 -1.29 -8.39 18.64
C PRO A 57 -1.55 -9.01 20.01
N GLN A 58 -0.78 -10.05 20.35
CA GLN A 58 -0.70 -10.58 21.72
C GLN A 58 -0.07 -9.56 22.67
N GLU A 59 -0.26 -9.73 23.98
CA GLU A 59 0.27 -8.79 24.98
C GLU A 59 1.79 -8.55 24.85
N THR A 60 2.56 -9.60 24.53
CA THR A 60 4.01 -9.51 24.32
C THR A 60 4.34 -8.63 23.12
N THR A 61 3.64 -8.81 22.00
CA THR A 61 3.79 -7.99 20.79
C THR A 61 3.35 -6.55 21.04
N GLN A 62 2.29 -6.31 21.82
CA GLN A 62 1.87 -4.96 22.20
C GLN A 62 2.94 -4.22 23.00
N LYS A 63 3.58 -4.92 23.97
CA LYS A 63 4.70 -4.35 24.75
C LYS A 63 5.88 -4.02 23.84
N LEU A 64 6.26 -4.93 22.95
CA LEU A 64 7.31 -4.71 21.96
C LEU A 64 7.04 -3.45 21.11
N ILE A 65 5.83 -3.31 20.59
CA ILE A 65 5.41 -2.14 19.81
C ILE A 65 5.50 -0.86 20.66
N ALA A 66 5.02 -0.89 21.90
CA ALA A 66 5.03 0.27 22.79
C ALA A 66 6.46 0.70 23.17
N GLU A 67 7.34 -0.25 23.47
CA GLU A 67 8.76 -0.01 23.76
C GLU A 67 9.48 0.59 22.55
N ALA A 68 9.27 0.01 21.37
CA ALA A 68 9.83 0.53 20.13
C ALA A 68 9.29 1.93 19.81
N ALA A 69 7.99 2.17 20.01
CA ALA A 69 7.37 3.48 19.82
C ALA A 69 7.99 4.53 20.74
N ASN A 70 8.20 4.20 22.01
CA ASN A 70 8.86 5.10 22.96
C ASN A 70 10.33 5.36 22.57
N LYS A 71 11.09 4.32 22.20
CA LYS A 71 12.51 4.45 21.80
C LYS A 71 12.69 5.33 20.56
N LEU A 72 11.76 5.25 19.61
CA LEU A 72 11.77 6.02 18.37
C LEU A 72 11.18 7.44 18.53
N ASP A 73 10.71 7.79 19.72
CA ASP A 73 9.84 8.96 19.96
C ASP A 73 8.72 9.01 18.89
N PHE A 74 8.08 7.87 18.68
CA PHE A 74 7.05 7.70 17.69
C PHE A 74 5.80 8.43 18.15
N ARG A 75 5.57 9.62 17.58
CA ARG A 75 4.40 10.43 17.89
C ARG A 75 3.38 10.30 16.77
N LYS A 76 2.13 10.07 17.17
CA LYS A 76 0.92 10.31 16.37
C LYS A 76 0.00 11.22 17.17
N PRO A 77 -0.94 11.96 16.57
CA PRO A 77 -2.09 12.37 17.37
C PRO A 77 -2.79 11.09 17.85
N ILE A 78 -2.86 10.90 19.16
CA ILE A 78 -3.67 9.87 19.80
C ILE A 78 -5.06 10.49 19.96
N VAL A 79 -5.98 10.19 19.04
CA VAL A 79 -7.41 10.37 19.32
C VAL A 79 -7.88 9.06 19.95
N GLY A 80 -7.80 9.00 21.27
CA GLY A 80 -8.49 8.08 22.15
C GLY A 80 -9.12 8.92 23.24
N GLN A 81 -10.42 9.14 23.12
CA GLN A 81 -11.21 10.06 23.92
C GLN A 81 -11.17 9.70 25.42
N LYS A 82 -10.53 10.55 26.23
CA LYS A 82 -10.94 10.91 27.61
C LYS A 82 -10.15 12.16 28.05
N ASP A 83 -10.14 13.19 27.22
CA ASP A 83 -10.02 14.58 27.70
C ASP A 83 -10.41 15.52 26.57
N ASN A 84 -11.39 16.37 26.85
CA ASN A 84 -12.04 17.27 25.90
C ASN A 84 -11.19 18.53 25.64
N THR A 85 -9.87 18.36 25.56
CA THR A 85 -8.92 19.43 25.25
C THR A 85 -8.26 19.12 23.92
N LEU A 86 -8.85 19.68 22.86
CA LEU A 86 -8.25 19.87 21.55
C LEU A 86 -6.96 20.70 21.70
N ASN A 87 -5.84 20.06 22.04
CA ASN A 87 -4.52 20.68 22.03
C ASN A 87 -3.42 19.60 21.97
N ALA A 88 -3.24 18.99 20.80
CA ALA A 88 -2.01 18.29 20.46
C ALA A 88 -1.68 18.50 18.98
N LYS A 89 -1.03 19.63 18.67
CA LYS A 89 -0.28 19.82 17.42
C LYS A 89 0.93 18.89 17.45
N SER A 90 0.73 17.62 17.10
CA SER A 90 1.82 16.66 16.89
C SER A 90 2.40 16.86 15.47
N PRO A 91 3.73 16.76 15.27
CA PRO A 91 4.30 16.82 13.92
C PRO A 91 3.83 15.61 13.10
N PHE A 92 3.44 15.86 11.84
CA PHE A 92 3.18 14.82 10.84
C PHE A 92 4.44 13.94 10.69
N CYS A 93 4.28 12.62 10.64
CA CYS A 93 5.37 11.66 10.53
C CYS A 93 5.20 10.84 9.26
N TYR A 94 6.19 10.95 8.37
CA TYR A 94 6.14 10.34 7.05
C TYR A 94 6.99 9.10 7.10
N ARG A 95 6.68 8.12 6.27
CA ARG A 95 7.44 6.88 6.29
C ARG A 95 7.70 6.40 4.89
N VAL A 96 8.96 6.04 4.70
CA VAL A 96 9.51 5.60 3.45
C VAL A 96 9.96 4.17 3.68
N HIS A 97 9.42 3.26 2.89
CA HIS A 97 9.95 1.91 2.82
C HIS A 97 10.91 1.86 1.63
N ILE A 98 12.19 1.66 1.89
CA ILE A 98 13.20 1.45 0.85
C ILE A 98 13.62 -0.01 0.92
N ARG A 99 13.24 -0.79 -0.07
CA ARG A 99 13.68 -2.18 -0.22
C ARG A 99 14.87 -2.25 -1.18
N ARG A 100 16.05 -2.67 -0.71
CA ARG A 100 17.30 -2.73 -1.51
C ARG A 100 17.92 -4.11 -1.64
N THR A 101 17.66 -5.11 -0.81
CA THR A 101 18.35 -6.42 -0.93
C THR A 101 17.48 -7.50 -1.57
N ASP A 102 18.11 -8.63 -1.95
CA ASP A 102 17.65 -9.91 -2.54
C ASP A 102 16.67 -9.90 -3.74
N LYS A 103 15.93 -8.82 -3.96
CA LYS A 103 14.95 -8.64 -5.04
C LYS A 103 15.47 -7.84 -6.22
N ILE A 104 16.58 -7.10 -6.06
CA ILE A 104 17.26 -6.43 -7.17
C ILE A 104 17.69 -7.51 -8.19
N ASN A 105 17.29 -7.34 -9.45
CA ASN A 105 17.53 -8.25 -10.59
C ASN A 105 16.69 -9.54 -10.63
N ARG A 106 15.76 -9.78 -9.71
CA ARG A 106 14.81 -10.92 -9.79
C ARG A 106 13.36 -10.51 -9.82
N GLU A 107 12.97 -9.54 -9.01
CA GLU A 107 11.56 -9.17 -8.82
C GLU A 107 11.32 -7.67 -8.96
N ALA A 108 12.35 -6.83 -8.78
CA ALA A 108 12.23 -5.37 -8.90
C ALA A 108 13.52 -4.73 -9.44
N GLU A 109 13.38 -3.54 -10.00
CA GLU A 109 14.50 -2.68 -10.41
C GLU A 109 15.13 -1.98 -9.19
N PHE A 110 16.40 -1.59 -9.33
CA PHE A 110 17.06 -0.78 -8.30
C PHE A 110 16.56 0.66 -8.39
N HIS A 111 16.11 1.20 -7.25
CA HIS A 111 15.78 2.61 -7.11
C HIS A 111 16.74 3.31 -6.12
N SER A 112 17.24 4.46 -6.54
CA SER A 112 18.08 5.36 -5.77
C SER A 112 17.31 5.98 -4.59
N VAL A 113 18.01 6.43 -3.54
CA VAL A 113 17.34 7.13 -2.41
C VAL A 113 16.61 8.39 -2.92
N GLU A 114 17.17 9.07 -3.91
CA GLU A 114 16.61 10.25 -4.54
C GLU A 114 15.21 10.02 -5.11
N GLU A 115 14.99 8.88 -5.79
CA GLU A 115 13.67 8.53 -6.33
C GLU A 115 12.62 8.36 -5.23
N TYR A 116 12.98 7.76 -4.09
CA TYR A 116 12.08 7.68 -2.93
C TYR A 116 11.87 9.04 -2.27
N MET A 117 12.91 9.87 -2.22
CA MET A 117 12.86 11.15 -1.52
C MET A 117 12.12 12.23 -2.31
N GLN A 118 12.10 12.19 -3.64
CA GLN A 118 11.34 13.13 -4.46
C GLN A 118 9.85 13.25 -4.06
N PRO A 119 9.04 12.16 -4.05
CA PRO A 119 7.64 12.23 -3.65
C PRO A 119 7.48 12.61 -2.16
N VAL A 120 8.47 12.29 -1.31
CA VAL A 120 8.48 12.77 0.08
C VAL A 120 8.63 14.29 0.14
N GLU A 121 9.56 14.86 -0.62
CA GLU A 121 9.76 16.31 -0.69
C GLU A 121 8.52 17.02 -1.25
N GLU A 122 7.94 16.49 -2.33
CA GLU A 122 6.73 17.01 -2.96
C GLU A 122 5.56 17.06 -1.96
N PHE A 123 5.28 15.97 -1.24
CA PHE A 123 4.22 15.95 -0.23
C PHE A 123 4.53 16.90 0.94
N TYR A 124 5.78 16.97 1.41
CA TYR A 124 6.13 17.95 2.44
C TYR A 124 5.96 19.40 2.00
N ASN A 125 6.09 19.67 0.69
CA ASN A 125 5.87 20.99 0.12
C ASN A 125 4.36 21.31 0.00
N THR A 126 3.49 20.33 -0.26
CA THR A 126 2.04 20.55 -0.33
C THR A 126 1.41 20.91 1.02
N LEU A 127 1.97 20.43 2.13
CA LEU A 127 1.39 20.65 3.45
C LEU A 127 1.64 22.03 4.08
N GLU A 128 2.18 23.01 3.34
CA GLU A 128 2.51 24.36 3.83
C GLU A 128 3.28 24.36 5.18
N MET A 129 4.15 23.36 5.38
CA MET A 129 4.80 23.06 6.67
C MET A 129 5.97 24.02 6.97
N ARG A 130 5.68 25.32 7.10
CA ARG A 130 6.67 26.30 7.57
C ARG A 130 7.01 26.03 9.04
N GLY A 131 8.27 25.70 9.32
CA GLY A 131 8.84 25.65 10.68
C GLY A 131 8.63 24.38 11.49
N LYS A 132 8.21 23.25 10.89
CA LYS A 132 8.07 21.96 11.57
C LYS A 132 9.15 20.97 11.14
N THR A 133 9.62 20.15 12.07
CA THR A 133 10.57 19.05 11.80
C THR A 133 9.96 18.04 10.83
N LYS A 134 10.66 17.77 9.74
CA LYS A 134 10.28 16.75 8.76
C LYS A 134 10.84 15.40 9.21
N ARG A 135 9.98 14.45 9.59
CA ARG A 135 10.39 13.12 10.07
C ARG A 135 10.12 12.05 9.01
N ILE A 136 11.06 11.13 8.85
CA ILE A 136 10.96 9.96 7.97
C ILE A 136 11.21 8.71 8.79
N TYR A 137 10.26 7.77 8.82
CA TYR A 137 10.55 6.41 9.23
C TYR A 137 11.07 5.62 8.04
N LEU A 138 12.26 5.05 8.19
CA LEU A 138 12.89 4.23 7.18
C LEU A 138 12.78 2.76 7.58
N ALA A 139 12.02 1.99 6.79
CA ALA A 139 12.05 0.53 6.82
C ALA A 139 12.91 0.06 5.65
N THR A 140 14.05 -0.57 5.94
CA THR A 140 14.98 -1.04 4.91
C THR A 140 15.74 -2.26 5.39
N ASP A 141 16.12 -3.08 4.42
CA ASP A 141 16.98 -4.24 4.57
C ASP A 141 18.46 -3.92 4.31
N ASP A 142 18.79 -2.67 3.95
CA ASP A 142 20.15 -2.16 3.75
C ASP A 142 20.48 -1.07 4.80
N PRO A 143 21.31 -1.37 5.81
CA PRO A 143 21.63 -0.42 6.88
C PRO A 143 22.39 0.83 6.40
N GLU A 144 23.05 0.79 5.23
CA GLU A 144 23.80 1.94 4.72
C GLU A 144 22.87 3.05 4.21
N VAL A 145 21.62 2.72 3.85
CA VAL A 145 20.60 3.70 3.44
C VAL A 145 20.33 4.73 4.53
N PHE A 146 20.38 4.33 5.81
CA PHE A 146 20.24 5.29 6.92
C PHE A 146 21.32 6.37 6.88
N LYS A 147 22.57 6.03 6.57
CA LYS A 147 23.67 6.98 6.46
C LYS A 147 23.54 7.83 5.20
N GLU A 148 23.13 7.22 4.10
CA GLU A 148 22.91 7.89 2.82
C GLU A 148 21.87 9.01 2.96
N ILE A 149 20.68 8.70 3.51
CA ILE A 149 19.61 9.71 3.70
C ILE A 149 20.08 10.81 4.66
N LYS A 150 20.70 10.47 5.79
CA LYS A 150 21.18 11.48 6.76
C LYS A 150 22.21 12.44 6.14
N THR A 151 23.01 11.95 5.21
CA THR A 151 24.03 12.75 4.51
C THR A 151 23.42 13.64 3.44
N LYS A 152 22.57 13.07 2.57
CA LYS A 152 21.97 13.79 1.43
C LYS A 152 20.81 14.70 1.84
N TYR A 153 20.09 14.35 2.91
CA TYR A 153 18.86 15.00 3.35
C TYR A 153 18.91 15.40 4.84
N PRO A 154 19.89 16.24 5.27
CA PRO A 154 20.11 16.57 6.68
C PRO A 154 18.96 17.36 7.34
N LYS A 155 18.05 17.92 6.53
CA LYS A 155 16.83 18.61 7.01
C LYS A 155 15.75 17.65 7.53
N TYR A 156 15.92 16.35 7.35
CA TYR A 156 15.00 15.31 7.78
C TYR A 156 15.53 14.56 9.00
N GLU A 157 14.64 14.34 9.97
CA GLU A 157 14.87 13.41 11.07
C GLU A 157 14.53 12.00 10.62
N VAL A 158 15.55 11.15 10.43
CA VAL A 158 15.37 9.75 10.04
C VAL A 158 15.26 8.87 11.27
N ILE A 159 14.07 8.31 11.48
CA ILE A 159 13.75 7.32 12.51
C ILE A 159 13.64 5.92 11.90
N GLY A 160 13.82 4.90 12.72
CA GLY A 160 13.85 3.50 12.30
C GLY A 160 14.90 2.75 13.10
N SER A 161 15.07 1.47 12.83
CA SER A 161 15.99 0.62 13.59
C SER A 161 17.09 0.07 12.66
N PRO A 162 18.25 0.75 12.54
CA PRO A 162 19.38 0.26 11.75
C PRO A 162 19.90 -1.10 12.22
N GLU A 163 19.69 -1.43 13.49
CA GLU A 163 19.99 -2.74 14.07
C GLU A 163 19.09 -3.84 13.47
N MET A 164 17.82 -3.54 13.19
CA MET A 164 16.88 -4.49 12.58
C MET A 164 17.20 -4.75 11.10
N ALA A 165 17.73 -3.77 10.38
CA ALA A 165 18.22 -3.94 9.01
C ALA A 165 19.39 -4.94 8.88
N LYS A 166 20.05 -5.33 9.98
CA LYS A 166 21.08 -6.38 9.97
C LYS A 166 20.48 -7.79 9.98
N TYR A 167 19.31 -7.95 10.58
CA TYR A 167 18.60 -9.23 10.73
C TYR A 167 17.73 -9.60 9.51
N THR A 168 17.67 -8.73 8.51
CA THR A 168 16.94 -8.95 7.24
C THR A 168 17.78 -9.67 6.17
N THR A 169 19.07 -9.92 6.46
CA THR A 169 19.97 -10.69 5.60
C THR A 169 19.49 -12.14 5.46
N LEU A 170 19.76 -12.77 4.31
CA LEU A 170 19.28 -14.13 3.99
C LEU A 170 19.61 -15.17 5.08
N GLU A 171 20.72 -15.00 5.79
CA GLU A 171 21.23 -15.92 6.81
C GLU A 171 20.49 -15.83 8.15
N SER A 172 19.90 -14.67 8.47
CA SER A 172 19.20 -14.40 9.75
C SER A 172 17.70 -14.15 9.58
N ARG A 173 17.21 -14.18 8.33
CA ARG A 173 15.83 -13.84 7.96
C ARG A 173 14.76 -14.66 8.68
N TYR A 174 15.05 -15.93 8.99
CA TYR A 174 14.09 -16.86 9.61
C TYR A 174 14.35 -17.03 11.11
N SER A 175 14.39 -15.91 11.85
CA SER A 175 14.51 -15.87 13.30
C SER A 175 13.39 -15.05 13.95
N ASP A 176 13.18 -15.25 15.26
CA ASP A 176 12.19 -14.49 16.04
C ASP A 176 12.53 -12.99 16.09
N GLU A 177 13.81 -12.63 16.05
CA GLU A 177 14.29 -11.26 15.98
C GLU A 177 13.94 -10.62 14.63
N SER A 178 14.17 -11.33 13.52
CA SER A 178 13.78 -10.87 12.18
C SER A 178 12.25 -10.69 12.07
N LEU A 179 11.48 -11.64 12.61
CA LEU A 179 10.02 -11.52 12.68
C LEU A 179 9.59 -10.30 13.50
N SER A 180 10.20 -10.07 14.66
CA SER A 180 9.94 -8.89 15.49
C SER A 180 10.26 -7.59 14.74
N GLY A 181 11.35 -7.57 13.98
CA GLY A 181 11.76 -6.43 13.16
C GLY A 181 10.76 -6.08 12.07
N ILE A 182 10.38 -7.07 11.26
CA ILE A 182 9.43 -6.84 10.16
C ILE A 182 8.04 -6.48 10.68
N LEU A 183 7.61 -7.04 11.82
CA LEU A 183 6.37 -6.65 12.48
C LEU A 183 6.37 -5.18 12.90
N LEU A 184 7.47 -4.71 13.49
CA LEU A 184 7.64 -3.30 13.85
C LEU A 184 7.66 -2.40 12.61
N ASP A 185 8.38 -2.79 11.57
CA ASP A 185 8.42 -2.03 10.30
C ASP A 185 7.04 -1.92 9.68
N ILE A 186 6.30 -3.03 9.52
CA ILE A 186 4.94 -3.02 8.97
C ILE A 186 4.01 -2.20 9.88
N HIS A 187 4.10 -2.36 11.20
CA HIS A 187 3.29 -1.59 12.14
C HIS A 187 3.52 -0.09 11.96
N PHE A 188 4.77 0.34 11.95
CA PHE A 188 5.08 1.75 11.84
C PHE A 188 4.73 2.29 10.45
N LEU A 189 5.09 1.60 9.35
CA LEU A 189 4.70 1.94 7.99
C LEU A 189 3.18 2.06 7.80
N SER A 190 2.38 1.12 8.31
CA SER A 190 0.91 1.22 8.22
C SER A 190 0.34 2.38 9.04
N ARG A 191 1.10 2.79 10.06
CA ARG A 191 0.82 3.95 10.89
C ARG A 191 1.59 5.17 10.36
N SER A 192 1.64 5.37 9.05
CA SER A 192 2.13 6.63 8.46
C SER A 192 1.00 7.58 8.12
N ASP A 193 1.35 8.83 7.85
CA ASP A 193 0.45 9.76 7.15
C ASP A 193 0.51 9.55 5.62
N TYR A 194 1.64 9.05 5.11
CA TYR A 194 1.89 8.73 3.71
C TYR A 194 2.96 7.66 3.59
N ILE A 195 2.84 6.72 2.63
CA ILE A 195 3.83 5.68 2.34
C ILE A 195 4.51 5.96 1.00
N VAL A 196 5.84 5.98 0.96
CA VAL A 196 6.58 5.87 -0.30
C VAL A 196 7.29 4.52 -0.32
N CYS A 197 7.03 3.69 -1.32
CA CYS A 197 7.57 2.34 -1.41
C CYS A 197 7.63 1.83 -2.86
N THR A 198 7.95 0.54 -2.99
CA THR A 198 7.71 -0.24 -4.20
C THR A 198 6.58 -1.22 -3.92
N PHE A 199 5.55 -1.23 -4.77
CA PHE A 199 4.46 -2.19 -4.66
C PHE A 199 4.79 -3.54 -5.23
N SER A 200 5.96 -3.78 -5.83
CA SER A 200 6.50 -5.14 -5.98
C SER A 200 6.86 -5.79 -4.62
N SER A 201 7.07 -4.99 -3.56
CA SER A 201 7.30 -5.47 -2.20
C SER A 201 5.98 -5.76 -1.47
N GLN A 202 5.79 -7.02 -1.08
CA GLN A 202 4.66 -7.43 -0.23
C GLN A 202 4.63 -6.65 1.09
N VAL A 203 5.78 -6.24 1.64
CA VAL A 203 5.85 -5.42 2.87
C VAL A 203 5.22 -4.05 2.63
N GLY A 204 5.47 -3.44 1.48
CA GLY A 204 4.89 -2.16 1.08
C GLY A 204 3.38 -2.24 0.93
N ARG A 205 2.90 -3.28 0.25
CA ARG A 205 1.46 -3.54 0.05
C ARG A 205 0.76 -3.84 1.38
N LEU A 206 1.33 -4.71 2.21
CA LEU A 206 0.76 -5.08 3.50
C LEU A 206 0.64 -3.87 4.45
N ALA A 207 1.67 -3.01 4.50
CA ALA A 207 1.59 -1.78 5.28
C ALA A 207 0.48 -0.84 4.77
N TYR A 208 0.33 -0.72 3.45
CA TYR A 208 -0.71 0.09 2.83
C TYR A 208 -2.13 -0.48 3.04
N GLU A 209 -2.31 -1.80 3.00
CA GLU A 209 -3.57 -2.46 3.29
C GLU A 209 -3.99 -2.24 4.75
N ILE A 210 -3.06 -2.41 5.69
CA ILE A 210 -3.31 -2.15 7.12
C ILE A 210 -3.64 -0.67 7.35
N MET A 211 -3.00 0.26 6.62
CA MET A 211 -3.29 1.70 6.73
C MET A 211 -4.77 2.02 6.48
N GLN A 212 -5.43 1.32 5.55
CA GLN A 212 -6.86 1.52 5.25
C GLN A 212 -7.76 1.17 6.44
N ALA A 213 -7.33 0.26 7.32
CA ALA A 213 -8.12 -0.14 8.49
C ALA A 213 -8.12 0.90 9.62
N TYR A 214 -7.21 1.88 9.56
CA TYR A 214 -7.00 2.90 10.59
C TYR A 214 -7.27 4.33 10.13
N ASN A 215 -7.74 4.51 8.89
CA ASN A 215 -8.14 5.79 8.32
C ASN A 215 -9.51 5.65 7.66
N VAL A 216 -10.25 6.76 7.53
CA VAL A 216 -11.54 6.75 6.81
C VAL A 216 -11.31 6.47 5.32
N ASP A 217 -10.41 7.25 4.73
CA ASP A 217 -9.89 7.05 3.37
C ASP A 217 -8.39 7.32 3.37
N ALA A 218 -7.63 6.30 3.02
CA ALA A 218 -6.19 6.41 2.80
C ALA A 218 -5.80 5.81 1.45
N SER A 219 -6.73 5.70 0.49
CA SER A 219 -6.47 5.09 -0.81
C SER A 219 -5.44 5.89 -1.63
N GLU A 220 -5.33 7.18 -1.40
CA GLU A 220 -4.35 8.05 -2.08
C GLU A 220 -3.10 8.33 -1.23
N ARG A 221 -2.96 7.71 -0.05
CA ARG A 221 -1.85 8.00 0.88
C ARG A 221 -0.60 7.17 0.60
N TYR A 222 -0.28 6.99 -0.67
CA TYR A 222 0.90 6.26 -1.09
C TYR A 222 1.52 6.82 -2.37
N PHE A 223 2.81 6.53 -2.58
CA PHE A 223 3.47 6.63 -3.87
C PHE A 223 4.31 5.37 -4.09
N SER A 224 4.06 4.67 -5.18
CA SER A 224 4.82 3.48 -5.58
C SER A 224 5.78 3.85 -6.71
N LEU A 225 7.05 3.45 -6.60
CA LEU A 225 8.05 3.69 -7.64
C LEU A 225 7.93 2.76 -8.86
N ASP A 226 7.22 1.64 -8.72
CA ASP A 226 7.16 0.59 -9.74
C ASP A 226 5.73 0.21 -10.12
N ASP A 227 5.12 -0.71 -9.37
CA ASP A 227 3.84 -1.32 -9.68
C ASP A 227 2.69 -0.48 -9.15
N VAL A 228 1.55 -0.61 -9.80
CA VAL A 228 0.25 -0.26 -9.21
C VAL A 228 -0.07 -1.26 -8.08
N TYR A 229 -1.04 -0.95 -7.21
CA TYR A 229 -1.42 -1.92 -6.19
C TYR A 229 -1.94 -3.20 -6.85
N TYR A 230 -1.51 -4.35 -6.34
CA TYR A 230 -2.02 -5.66 -6.74
C TYR A 230 -1.97 -6.65 -5.57
N TYR A 231 -2.81 -7.68 -5.66
CA TYR A 231 -2.89 -8.79 -4.74
C TYR A 231 -2.51 -10.10 -5.47
N GLY A 232 -1.63 -10.91 -4.87
CA GLY A 232 -1.18 -12.15 -5.51
C GLY A 232 -2.34 -13.14 -5.70
N GLY A 233 -2.58 -13.58 -6.94
CA GLY A 233 -3.69 -14.47 -7.27
C GLY A 233 -5.06 -13.78 -7.39
N GLN A 234 -5.08 -12.45 -7.54
CA GLN A 234 -6.31 -11.70 -7.80
C GLN A 234 -6.98 -12.06 -9.14
N THR A 235 -8.27 -11.77 -9.23
CA THR A 235 -9.03 -11.64 -10.47
C THR A 235 -8.55 -10.44 -11.28
N HIS A 236 -9.08 -10.28 -12.49
CA HIS A 236 -8.68 -9.20 -13.38
C HIS A 236 -9.00 -7.83 -12.76
N HIS A 237 -8.03 -6.93 -12.75
CA HIS A 237 -8.20 -5.54 -12.31
C HIS A 237 -8.71 -4.70 -13.45
N TYR A 238 -10.03 -4.53 -13.48
CA TYR A 238 -10.68 -3.74 -14.52
C TYR A 238 -10.77 -2.27 -14.15
N TYR A 239 -10.66 -1.45 -15.19
CA TYR A 239 -10.97 -0.03 -15.18
C TYR A 239 -12.09 0.22 -16.18
N GLU A 240 -12.78 1.34 -16.02
CA GLU A 240 -13.76 1.80 -16.97
C GLU A 240 -13.46 3.23 -17.41
N ALA A 241 -13.71 3.51 -18.69
CA ALA A 241 -13.59 4.85 -19.22
C ALA A 241 -14.78 5.70 -18.78
N VAL A 242 -14.51 6.78 -18.05
CA VAL A 242 -15.53 7.76 -17.63
C VAL A 242 -15.66 8.94 -18.58
N TYR A 243 -14.64 9.17 -19.42
CA TYR A 243 -14.65 10.20 -20.44
C TYR A 243 -14.21 9.64 -21.79
N PRO A 244 -14.78 10.14 -22.90
CA PRO A 244 -14.33 9.74 -24.22
C PRO A 244 -12.92 10.27 -24.51
N HIS A 245 -12.20 9.56 -25.35
CA HIS A 245 -10.89 9.98 -25.84
C HIS A 245 -10.76 9.66 -27.32
N LYS A 246 -10.29 10.65 -28.07
CA LYS A 246 -9.75 10.46 -29.40
C LYS A 246 -8.24 10.56 -29.32
N SER A 247 -7.57 9.57 -29.90
CA SER A 247 -6.11 9.54 -29.94
C SER A 247 -5.56 10.78 -30.64
N ASN A 248 -4.57 11.42 -30.03
CA ASN A 248 -3.97 12.67 -30.50
C ASN A 248 -2.43 12.60 -30.56
N GLY A 249 -1.86 11.39 -30.46
CA GLY A 249 -0.42 11.15 -30.51
C GLY A 249 -0.07 9.70 -30.82
N ASP A 250 1.21 9.46 -31.08
CA ASP A 250 1.71 8.11 -31.37
C ASP A 250 1.53 7.19 -30.14
N GLY A 251 0.84 6.07 -30.36
CA GLY A 251 0.62 5.06 -29.34
C GLY A 251 -0.60 5.29 -28.45
N GLU A 252 -1.39 6.36 -28.64
CA GLU A 252 -2.68 6.54 -27.95
C GLU A 252 -3.80 5.70 -28.60
N ILE A 253 -4.83 5.35 -27.81
CA ILE A 253 -6.01 4.62 -28.29
C ILE A 253 -7.30 5.40 -28.01
N ASP A 254 -8.32 5.14 -28.83
CA ASP A 254 -9.65 5.69 -28.64
C ASP A 254 -10.35 5.04 -27.44
N LEU A 255 -11.08 5.87 -26.66
CA LEU A 255 -11.98 5.43 -25.59
C LEU A 255 -13.40 5.93 -25.86
N ASN A 256 -14.37 5.03 -25.71
CA ASN A 256 -15.76 5.38 -25.47
C ASN A 256 -16.04 5.32 -23.97
N VAL A 257 -17.01 6.11 -23.50
CA VAL A 257 -17.52 5.97 -22.13
C VAL A 257 -18.02 4.54 -21.92
N ASP A 258 -17.76 3.99 -20.74
CA ASP A 258 -18.06 2.61 -20.31
C ASP A 258 -17.20 1.51 -20.97
N ASP A 259 -16.19 1.88 -21.76
CA ASP A 259 -15.20 0.89 -22.22
C ASP A 259 -14.47 0.27 -21.02
N VAL A 260 -14.47 -1.06 -20.94
CA VAL A 260 -13.72 -1.81 -19.92
C VAL A 260 -12.28 -1.99 -20.36
N LEU A 261 -11.36 -1.68 -19.46
CA LEU A 261 -9.93 -1.59 -19.70
C LEU A 261 -9.16 -2.48 -18.72
N ASN A 262 -8.07 -3.08 -19.18
CA ASN A 262 -7.04 -3.62 -18.32
C ASN A 262 -5.89 -2.63 -18.25
N ILE A 263 -5.43 -2.27 -17.05
CA ILE A 263 -4.23 -1.44 -16.89
C ILE A 263 -2.99 -2.31 -16.93
N ASN A 264 -2.06 -1.94 -17.82
CA ASN A 264 -0.75 -2.55 -17.89
C ASN A 264 0.27 -1.75 -17.05
N LYS A 265 0.20 -0.41 -17.06
CA LYS A 265 1.12 0.47 -16.31
C LYS A 265 0.56 1.89 -16.12
N HIS A 266 0.73 2.46 -14.93
CA HIS A 266 0.65 3.91 -14.72
C HIS A 266 2.04 4.54 -14.92
N TYR A 267 2.16 5.59 -15.72
CA TYR A 267 3.45 6.27 -15.94
C TYR A 267 3.68 7.45 -14.99
N PHE A 268 2.71 7.78 -14.13
CA PHE A 268 2.77 8.90 -13.18
C PHE A 268 3.09 10.27 -13.83
N ASN A 269 2.87 10.39 -15.14
CA ASN A 269 3.05 11.61 -15.94
C ASN A 269 1.72 12.13 -16.53
N GLY A 270 0.59 11.63 -16.02
CA GLY A 270 -0.75 11.91 -16.54
C GLY A 270 -1.28 10.86 -17.53
N SER A 271 -0.46 9.89 -17.95
CA SER A 271 -0.86 8.83 -18.88
C SER A 271 -0.77 7.42 -18.27
N SER A 272 -1.62 6.53 -18.77
CA SER A 272 -1.65 5.10 -18.43
C SER A 272 -1.60 4.25 -19.68
N LYS A 273 -0.86 3.14 -19.64
CA LYS A 273 -0.93 2.11 -20.67
C LYS A 273 -2.04 1.15 -20.34
N VAL A 274 -2.99 1.00 -21.27
CA VAL A 274 -4.17 0.16 -21.08
C VAL A 274 -4.42 -0.71 -22.31
N LYS A 275 -5.13 -1.81 -22.10
CA LYS A 275 -5.72 -2.62 -23.15
C LYS A 275 -7.24 -2.47 -23.10
N ASN A 276 -7.83 -1.95 -24.17
CA ASN A 276 -9.28 -1.83 -24.29
C ASN A 276 -9.88 -3.19 -24.68
N ILE A 277 -10.78 -3.72 -23.85
CA ILE A 277 -11.35 -5.05 -24.05
C ILE A 277 -12.27 -5.09 -25.27
N ARG A 278 -12.99 -4.00 -25.56
CA ARG A 278 -13.90 -3.91 -26.71
C ARG A 278 -13.15 -3.92 -28.04
N THR A 279 -12.07 -3.17 -28.14
CA THR A 279 -11.32 -3.05 -29.42
C THR A 279 -10.15 -4.01 -29.53
N GLY A 280 -9.68 -4.58 -28.42
CA GLY A 280 -8.46 -5.37 -28.33
C GLY A 280 -7.17 -4.54 -28.48
N GLN A 281 -7.27 -3.22 -28.67
CA GLN A 281 -6.13 -2.34 -28.84
C GLN A 281 -5.43 -2.07 -27.50
N GLU A 282 -4.12 -1.96 -27.55
CA GLU A 282 -3.27 -1.58 -26.42
C GLU A 282 -2.55 -0.28 -26.74
N GLY A 283 -2.56 0.67 -25.81
CA GLY A 283 -1.88 1.94 -25.96
C GLY A 283 -2.09 2.87 -24.77
N LEU A 284 -1.75 4.13 -24.97
CA LEU A 284 -1.80 5.18 -23.96
C LEU A 284 -3.17 5.85 -23.92
N VAL A 285 -3.60 6.19 -22.71
CA VAL A 285 -4.77 7.04 -22.46
C VAL A 285 -4.45 8.00 -21.31
N PRO A 286 -5.06 9.19 -21.27
CA PRO A 286 -4.95 10.07 -20.11
C PRO A 286 -5.57 9.42 -18.86
N SER A 287 -4.80 9.32 -17.78
CA SER A 287 -5.20 8.58 -16.56
C SER A 287 -6.45 9.15 -15.90
N PHE A 288 -6.72 10.44 -16.03
CA PHE A 288 -7.92 11.07 -15.46
C PHE A 288 -9.22 10.67 -16.19
N LYS A 289 -9.13 9.99 -17.35
CA LYS A 289 -10.27 9.55 -18.15
C LYS A 289 -10.80 8.18 -17.79
N ILE A 290 -10.12 7.49 -16.89
CA ILE A 290 -10.42 6.13 -16.49
C ILE A 290 -10.56 6.09 -14.97
N GLN A 291 -11.42 5.22 -14.47
CA GLN A 291 -11.55 4.96 -13.04
C GLN A 291 -11.53 3.47 -12.77
N GLU A 292 -11.20 3.09 -11.54
CA GLU A 292 -11.27 1.69 -11.13
C GLU A 292 -12.71 1.18 -11.18
N LYS A 293 -12.89 0.03 -11.82
CA LYS A 293 -14.17 -0.66 -11.82
C LYS A 293 -14.23 -1.57 -10.60
N THR A 294 -15.07 -1.22 -9.63
CA THR A 294 -15.27 -2.04 -8.43
C THR A 294 -16.03 -3.31 -8.80
N GLU A 295 -15.36 -4.46 -8.68
CA GLU A 295 -15.99 -5.77 -8.84
C GLU A 295 -16.65 -6.19 -7.52
N SER A 296 -17.89 -6.67 -7.59
CA SER A 296 -18.68 -7.06 -6.42
C SER A 296 -19.14 -8.51 -6.50
N VAL A 297 -19.20 -9.18 -5.35
CA VAL A 297 -19.65 -10.57 -5.23
C VAL A 297 -20.65 -10.70 -4.09
N LEU A 298 -21.61 -11.62 -4.23
CA LEU A 298 -22.56 -11.97 -3.17
C LEU A 298 -21.84 -12.74 -2.05
N PHE A 299 -21.41 -12.03 -1.01
CA PHE A 299 -20.92 -12.64 0.23
C PHE A 299 -22.06 -12.90 1.22
N PRO A 300 -21.91 -13.86 2.15
CA PRO A 300 -22.85 -14.00 3.27
C PRO A 300 -22.86 -12.74 4.15
N THR A 301 -24.05 -12.31 4.57
CA THR A 301 -24.25 -11.06 5.32
C THR A 301 -24.25 -11.22 6.85
N TYR A 302 -24.26 -12.47 7.35
CA TYR A 302 -24.26 -12.83 8.78
C TYR A 302 -25.22 -11.96 9.64
N PRO A 303 -26.54 -12.03 9.40
CA PRO A 303 -27.55 -11.16 10.02
C PRO A 303 -27.76 -11.36 11.53
#